data_AF-A0A2P8MEL8-F1
#
_entry.id   AF-A0A2P8MEL8-F1
#
_cell.length_a   1.000
_cell.length_b   1.000
_cell.length_c   1.000
_cell.angle_alpha   90.00
_cell.angle_beta   90.00
_cell.angle_gamma   90.00
#
_symmetry.space_group_name_H-M   'P 1'
#
loop_
_entity.id
_entity.type
_entity.pdbx_description
1 polymer ?
#
loop_
_entity_poly.entity_id
_entity_poly.type
_entity_poly.pdbx_seq_one_letter_code
_entity_poly.pdbx_strand_id
1 'polypeptide(L)'
;MGVEAYRFAVNIEKKENKQAIKEKLLELGGILISEDVCGRINIDFCYEEGIIEVLMENPYEIHKELRGVENISNVKNQLRVYMRIAKPNSEKVIDKLMVLLSDINSYFGIKGILDLITGKKVDICDYTEFKNDFIKAKIEFETFYSGIPYPIKCHEVFPKYREIMGEK
;
A
#
# COMPACT_ATOMS: atom_id res chain seq x y z
N MET A 1 16.07 3.84 -0.92
CA MET A 1 15.22 3.01 -0.03
C MET A 1 14.18 3.94 0.56
N GLY A 2 12.89 3.71 0.30
CA GLY A 2 11.87 4.71 0.62
C GLY A 2 11.48 4.72 2.10
N VAL A 3 12.22 5.48 2.89
CA VAL A 3 12.03 5.68 4.34
C VAL A 3 10.80 6.51 4.68
N GLU A 4 10.24 7.19 3.68
CA GLU A 4 9.05 8.03 3.76
C GLU A 4 7.75 7.24 3.89
N ALA A 5 7.77 5.95 3.58
CA ALA A 5 6.59 5.12 3.50
C ALA A 5 6.56 4.06 4.61
N TYR A 6 5.38 3.90 5.21
CA TYR A 6 4.99 2.68 5.90
C TYR A 6 4.42 1.69 4.88
N ARG A 7 4.84 0.42 4.90
CA ARG A 7 4.49 -0.56 3.86
C ARG A 7 4.07 -1.89 4.46
N PHE A 8 3.08 -2.52 3.86
CA PHE A 8 2.62 -3.84 4.28
C PHE A 8 2.14 -4.65 3.08
N ALA A 9 2.27 -5.97 3.19
CA ALA A 9 1.81 -6.92 2.19
C ALA A 9 0.51 -7.57 2.66
N VAL A 10 -0.47 -7.68 1.76
CA VAL A 10 -1.77 -8.29 2.01
C VAL A 10 -1.84 -9.58 1.22
N ASN A 11 -2.03 -10.70 1.93
CA ASN A 11 -2.16 -12.02 1.32
C ASN A 11 -3.63 -12.42 1.25
N ILE A 12 -4.17 -12.51 0.03
CA ILE A 12 -5.56 -12.86 -0.23
C ILE A 12 -5.68 -14.39 -0.30
N GLU A 13 -6.68 -14.94 0.38
CA GLU A 13 -6.85 -16.40 0.52
C GLU A 13 -7.34 -17.04 -0.78
N LYS A 14 -8.35 -16.43 -1.40
CA LYS A 14 -8.94 -16.94 -2.64
C LYS A 14 -8.00 -16.68 -3.82
N LYS A 15 -7.96 -17.62 -4.77
CA LYS A 15 -7.33 -17.41 -6.09
C LYS A 15 -8.20 -16.46 -6.90
N GLU A 16 -8.19 -15.20 -6.48
CA GLU A 16 -9.00 -14.17 -7.10
C GLU A 16 -8.34 -13.64 -8.36
N ASN A 17 -9.19 -13.29 -9.32
CA ASN A 17 -8.75 -12.59 -10.50
C ASN A 17 -8.35 -11.17 -10.08
N LYS A 18 -7.14 -10.74 -10.43
CA LYS A 18 -6.63 -9.38 -10.19
C LYS A 18 -7.63 -8.31 -10.67
N GLN A 19 -8.31 -8.55 -11.78
CA GLN A 19 -9.32 -7.64 -12.32
C GLN A 19 -10.55 -7.51 -11.41
N ALA A 20 -10.98 -8.59 -10.76
CA ALA A 20 -12.09 -8.56 -9.80
C ALA A 20 -11.74 -7.77 -8.54
N ILE A 21 -10.51 -7.92 -8.04
CA ILE A 21 -10.01 -7.13 -6.91
C ILE A 21 -9.93 -5.65 -7.28
N LYS A 22 -9.40 -5.33 -8.47
CA LYS A 22 -9.37 -3.96 -9.00
C LYS A 22 -10.76 -3.33 -9.03
N GLU A 23 -11.72 -3.98 -9.69
CA GLU A 23 -13.10 -3.48 -9.79
C GLU A 23 -13.68 -3.23 -8.41
N LYS A 24 -13.46 -4.15 -7.47
CA LYS A 24 -13.97 -3.98 -6.11
C LYS A 24 -13.31 -2.85 -5.35
N LEU A 25 -12.00 -2.65 -5.49
CA LEU A 25 -11.31 -1.52 -4.89
C LEU A 25 -11.83 -0.18 -5.43
N LEU A 26 -12.18 -0.10 -6.71
CA LEU A 26 -12.81 1.09 -7.29
C LEU A 26 -14.22 1.31 -6.73
N GLU A 27 -15.02 0.25 -6.55
CA GLU A 27 -16.33 0.34 -5.90
C GLU A 27 -16.24 0.81 -4.44
N LEU A 28 -15.17 0.46 -3.73
CA LEU A 28 -14.91 0.92 -2.36
C LEU A 28 -14.42 2.38 -2.29
N GLY A 29 -14.41 3.10 -3.41
CA GLY A 29 -14.00 4.51 -3.49
C GLY A 29 -12.53 4.72 -3.86
N GLY A 30 -11.83 3.68 -4.30
CA GLY A 30 -10.48 3.79 -4.82
C GLY A 30 -10.43 4.51 -6.17
N ILE A 31 -9.37 5.26 -6.41
CA ILE A 31 -9.12 5.99 -7.65
C ILE A 31 -8.00 5.28 -8.41
N LEU A 32 -8.28 4.82 -9.64
CA LEU A 32 -7.26 4.24 -10.51
C LEU A 32 -6.23 5.31 -10.91
N ILE A 33 -4.98 5.13 -10.50
CA ILE A 33 -3.89 6.05 -10.85
C ILE A 33 -3.19 5.61 -12.12
N SER A 34 -2.87 4.32 -12.22
CA SER A 34 -2.19 3.78 -13.38
C SER A 34 -2.40 2.28 -13.51
N GLU A 35 -2.37 1.81 -14.75
CA GLU A 35 -2.27 0.41 -15.10
C GLU A 35 -1.20 0.30 -16.21
N ASP A 36 -0.12 -0.42 -15.95
CA ASP A 36 0.98 -0.56 -16.91
C ASP A 36 0.81 -1.80 -17.80
N VAL A 37 1.61 -1.86 -18.88
CA VAL A 37 1.61 -2.99 -19.83
C VAL A 37 2.03 -4.31 -19.19
N CYS A 38 2.75 -4.27 -18.07
CA CYS A 38 3.12 -5.44 -17.28
C CYS A 38 1.99 -5.89 -16.33
N GLY A 39 0.83 -5.23 -16.38
CA GLY A 39 -0.32 -5.50 -15.53
C GLY A 39 -0.17 -5.02 -14.09
N ARG A 40 0.75 -4.09 -13.79
CA ARG A 40 0.79 -3.45 -12.48
C ARG A 40 -0.34 -2.44 -12.38
N ILE A 41 -1.06 -2.47 -11.27
CA ILE A 41 -2.18 -1.58 -11.01
C ILE A 41 -1.89 -0.79 -9.74
N ASN A 42 -2.05 0.54 -9.82
CA ASN A 42 -1.96 1.43 -8.68
C ASN A 42 -3.31 2.11 -8.45
N ILE A 43 -3.85 1.99 -7.24
CA ILE A 43 -5.12 2.58 -6.82
C ILE A 43 -4.88 3.37 -5.53
N ASP A 44 -5.38 4.60 -5.48
CA ASP A 44 -5.28 5.44 -4.29
C ASP A 44 -6.64 5.57 -3.60
N PHE A 45 -6.65 5.51 -2.27
CA PHE A 45 -7.77 5.93 -1.44
C PHE A 45 -7.38 7.22 -0.75
N CYS A 46 -8.07 8.30 -1.10
CA CYS A 46 -7.79 9.65 -0.61
C CYS A 46 -8.74 9.99 0.55
N TYR A 47 -8.17 10.17 1.74
CA TYR A 47 -8.88 10.62 2.94
C TYR A 47 -8.30 11.94 3.44
N GLU A 48 -9.04 12.64 4.30
CA GLU A 48 -8.52 13.83 5.00
C GLU A 48 -7.31 13.47 5.89
N GLU A 49 -7.32 12.28 6.47
CA GLU A 49 -6.26 11.79 7.35
C GLU A 49 -5.00 11.36 6.59
N GLY A 50 -5.10 11.03 5.30
CA GLY A 50 -3.98 10.54 4.53
C GLY A 50 -4.38 9.81 3.25
N ILE A 51 -3.37 9.41 2.48
CA ILE A 51 -3.56 8.62 1.26
C ILE A 51 -3.06 7.20 1.50
N ILE A 52 -3.90 6.23 1.18
CA ILE A 52 -3.54 4.81 1.13
C ILE A 52 -3.33 4.42 -0.32
N GLU A 53 -2.10 4.08 -0.68
CA GLU A 53 -1.74 3.64 -2.02
C GLU A 53 -1.74 2.11 -2.06
N VAL A 54 -2.58 1.51 -2.91
CA VAL A 54 -2.69 0.07 -3.13
C VAL A 54 -2.02 -0.28 -4.45
N LEU A 55 -1.02 -1.16 -4.39
CA LEU A 55 -0.25 -1.64 -5.53
C LEU A 55 -0.52 -3.12 -5.72
N MET A 56 -0.98 -3.50 -6.90
CA MET A 56 -1.23 -4.89 -7.26
C MET A 56 -0.32 -5.30 -8.42
N GLU A 57 0.35 -6.44 -8.26
CA GLU A 57 1.19 -7.00 -9.31
C GLU A 57 1.03 -8.51 -9.41
N ASN A 58 1.17 -9.04 -10.63
CA ASN A 58 1.29 -10.47 -10.87
C ASN A 58 2.66 -10.75 -11.50
N PRO A 59 3.60 -11.40 -10.79
CA PRO A 59 4.94 -11.70 -11.30
C PRO A 59 4.93 -12.47 -12.63
N TYR A 60 3.89 -13.29 -12.86
CA TYR A 60 3.74 -13.99 -14.13
C TYR A 60 3.47 -13.03 -15.29
N GLU A 61 2.60 -12.04 -15.11
CA GLU A 61 2.29 -11.06 -16.16
C GLU A 61 3.50 -10.16 -16.45
N ILE A 62 4.20 -9.73 -15.38
CA ILE A 62 5.45 -8.99 -15.50
C ILE A 62 6.48 -9.78 -16.31
N HIS A 63 6.66 -11.06 -15.99
CA HIS A 63 7.65 -11.87 -16.70
C HIS A 63 7.22 -12.17 -18.13
N LYS A 64 5.93 -12.48 -18.36
CA LYS A 64 5.37 -12.71 -19.69
C LYS A 64 5.66 -11.54 -20.62
N GLU A 65 5.43 -10.32 -20.14
CA GLU A 65 5.64 -9.11 -20.92
C GLU A 65 7.14 -8.82 -21.16
N LEU A 66 7.98 -9.01 -20.15
CA LEU A 66 9.40 -8.66 -20.25
C LEU A 66 10.27 -9.71 -20.95
N ARG A 67 9.90 -10.99 -20.88
CA ARG A 67 10.79 -12.12 -21.25
C ARG A 67 10.09 -13.27 -22.00
N GLY A 68 8.78 -13.19 -22.24
CA GLY A 68 8.01 -14.26 -22.89
C GLY A 68 7.51 -15.35 -21.93
N VAL A 69 7.02 -16.47 -22.48
CA VAL A 69 6.18 -17.46 -21.75
C VAL A 69 6.98 -18.67 -21.21
N GLU A 70 8.27 -18.77 -21.48
CA GLU A 70 9.06 -19.97 -21.14
C GLU A 70 9.28 -20.13 -19.62
N ASN A 71 8.93 -21.31 -19.08
CA ASN A 71 9.27 -21.80 -17.73
C ASN A 71 8.60 -21.14 -16.48
N ILE A 72 7.35 -20.66 -16.56
CA ILE A 72 6.74 -19.86 -15.45
C ILE A 72 5.33 -20.33 -15.02
N SER A 73 5.00 -21.60 -15.24
CA SER A 73 3.70 -22.15 -14.81
C SER A 73 3.47 -22.00 -13.30
N ASN A 74 4.53 -22.05 -12.49
CA ASN A 74 4.48 -22.03 -11.02
C ASN A 74 4.08 -20.68 -10.41
N VAL A 75 4.11 -19.59 -11.18
CA VAL A 75 3.92 -18.21 -10.68
C VAL A 75 2.62 -17.57 -11.19
N LYS A 76 1.88 -18.29 -12.04
CA LYS A 76 0.70 -17.79 -12.78
C LYS A 76 -0.38 -17.17 -11.89
N ASN A 77 -0.52 -17.66 -10.66
CA ASN A 77 -1.55 -17.26 -9.71
C ASN A 77 -1.01 -16.50 -8.49
N GLN A 78 0.21 -15.97 -8.53
CA GLN A 78 0.80 -15.26 -7.40
C GLN A 78 0.48 -13.76 -7.45
N LEU A 79 -0.79 -13.41 -7.30
CA LEU A 79 -1.16 -12.00 -7.11
C LEU A 79 -0.53 -11.49 -5.81
N ARG A 80 0.17 -10.35 -5.91
CA ARG A 80 0.72 -9.64 -4.77
C ARG A 80 -0.02 -8.33 -4.61
N VAL A 81 -0.53 -8.10 -3.41
CA VAL A 81 -1.15 -6.83 -3.03
C VAL A 81 -0.27 -6.19 -1.98
N TYR A 82 0.25 -5.02 -2.30
CA TYR A 82 1.00 -4.18 -1.38
C TYR A 82 0.19 -2.93 -1.11
N MET A 83 0.33 -2.42 0.09
CA MET A 83 -0.27 -1.17 0.47
C MET A 83 0.78 -0.32 1.19
N ARG A 84 0.72 0.99 0.96
CA ARG A 84 1.64 1.94 1.58
C ARG A 84 0.97 3.24 1.94
N ILE A 85 1.52 3.89 2.96
CA ILE A 85 1.06 5.15 3.51
C ILE A 85 2.29 6.00 3.79
N ALA A 86 2.28 7.27 3.41
CA ALA A 86 3.36 8.18 3.76
C ALA A 86 3.37 8.43 5.29
N LYS A 87 4.53 8.30 5.93
CA LYS A 87 4.69 8.54 7.39
C LYS A 87 4.22 9.94 7.85
N PRO A 88 4.35 11.02 7.05
CA PRO A 88 3.79 12.33 7.41
C PRO A 88 2.25 12.36 7.55
N ASN A 89 1.52 11.39 6.99
CA ASN A 89 0.07 11.35 7.13
C ASN A 89 -0.37 11.24 8.60
N SER A 90 -1.63 11.59 8.87
CA SER A 90 -2.20 11.49 10.21
C SER A 90 -2.21 10.04 10.68
N GLU A 91 -1.92 9.79 11.95
CA GLU A 91 -2.03 8.45 12.56
C GLU A 91 -3.42 7.81 12.41
N LYS A 92 -4.45 8.64 12.24
CA LYS A 92 -5.83 8.19 11.99
C LYS A 92 -6.02 7.51 10.64
N VAL A 93 -5.08 7.67 9.70
CA VAL A 93 -5.09 6.93 8.43
C VAL A 93 -5.00 5.41 8.65
N ILE A 94 -4.42 4.97 9.77
CA ILE A 94 -4.38 3.56 10.15
C ILE A 94 -5.78 3.03 10.44
N ASP A 95 -6.66 3.84 11.03
CA ASP A 95 -8.05 3.43 11.27
C ASP A 95 -8.80 3.27 9.93
N LYS A 96 -8.59 4.20 8.98
CA LYS A 96 -9.12 4.09 7.60
C LYS A 96 -8.59 2.86 6.88
N LEU A 97 -7.32 2.54 7.07
CA LEU A 97 -6.70 1.35 6.51
C LEU A 97 -7.35 0.08 7.04
N MET A 98 -7.60 -0.01 8.34
CA MET A 98 -8.22 -1.21 8.93
C MET A 98 -9.65 -1.40 8.45
N VAL A 99 -10.40 -0.32 8.28
CA VAL A 99 -11.73 -0.37 7.64
C VAL A 99 -11.61 -0.92 6.21
N LEU A 100 -10.71 -0.39 5.38
CA LEU A 100 -10.48 -0.87 4.01
C LEU A 100 -10.08 -2.36 3.99
N LEU A 101 -9.18 -2.78 4.88
CA LEU A 101 -8.75 -4.18 5.00
C LEU A 101 -9.90 -5.09 5.45
N SER A 102 -10.75 -4.62 6.37
CA SER A 102 -11.95 -5.35 6.80
C SER A 102 -12.93 -5.53 5.64
N ASP A 103 -13.16 -4.48 4.84
CA ASP A 103 -14.01 -4.56 3.66
C ASP A 103 -13.44 -5.58 2.66
N ILE A 104 -12.15 -5.47 2.32
CA ILE A 104 -11.46 -6.43 1.43
C ILE A 104 -11.56 -7.86 1.97
N ASN A 105 -11.37 -8.06 3.27
CA ASN A 105 -11.48 -9.36 3.93
C ASN A 105 -12.88 -9.97 3.75
N SER A 106 -13.93 -9.17 3.86
CA SER A 106 -15.32 -9.65 3.71
C SER A 106 -15.62 -10.19 2.30
N TYR A 107 -14.98 -9.65 1.26
CA TYR A 107 -15.20 -10.07 -0.13
C TYR A 107 -14.27 -11.22 -0.55
N PHE A 108 -12.98 -11.06 -0.29
CA PHE A 108 -11.94 -11.92 -0.87
C PHE A 108 -11.29 -12.89 0.12
N GLY A 109 -11.46 -12.65 1.43
CA GLY A 109 -10.74 -13.35 2.48
C GLY A 109 -9.26 -12.94 2.50
N ILE A 110 -8.79 -12.46 3.65
CA ILE A 110 -7.38 -12.16 3.89
C ILE A 110 -6.79 -13.28 4.72
N LYS A 111 -5.81 -14.00 4.16
CA LYS A 111 -5.05 -15.04 4.85
C LYS A 111 -4.07 -14.46 5.87
N GLY A 112 -3.60 -13.23 5.62
CA GLY A 112 -2.77 -12.51 6.57
C GLY A 112 -2.21 -11.21 5.99
N ILE A 113 -1.85 -10.31 6.89
CA ILE A 113 -1.20 -9.04 6.58
C ILE A 113 0.17 -9.03 7.27
N LEU A 114 1.19 -8.62 6.54
CA LEU A 114 2.56 -8.54 7.02
C LEU A 114 3.04 -7.09 6.94
N ASP A 115 3.42 -6.52 8.07
CA ASP A 115 4.19 -5.28 8.11
C ASP A 115 5.59 -5.53 7.53
N LEU A 116 5.93 -4.83 6.44
CA LEU A 116 7.19 -5.03 5.74
C LEU A 116 8.37 -4.31 6.41
N ILE A 117 8.12 -3.43 7.37
CA ILE A 117 9.16 -2.77 8.16
C ILE A 117 9.58 -3.66 9.32
N THR A 118 8.61 -4.10 10.12
CA THR A 118 8.88 -4.88 11.35
C THR A 118 8.93 -6.38 11.12
N GLY A 119 8.34 -6.88 10.01
CA GLY A 119 8.15 -8.31 9.76
C GLY A 119 7.06 -8.94 10.62
N LYS A 120 6.31 -8.15 11.40
CA LYS A 120 5.23 -8.65 12.25
C LYS A 120 3.94 -8.82 11.47
N LYS A 121 3.12 -9.78 11.91
CA LYS A 121 1.76 -9.94 11.40
C LYS A 121 0.86 -8.84 11.97
N VAL A 122 -0.08 -8.37 11.16
CA VAL A 122 -1.09 -7.40 11.57
C VAL A 122 -2.43 -8.12 11.70
N ASP A 123 -3.09 -7.94 12.84
CA ASP A 123 -4.47 -8.38 13.07
C ASP A 123 -5.42 -7.21 12.79
N ILE A 124 -6.43 -7.42 11.95
CA ILE A 124 -7.42 -6.39 11.58
C ILE A 124 -8.31 -6.05 12.79
N CYS A 125 -8.56 -7.01 13.68
CA CYS A 125 -9.42 -6.87 14.85
C CYS A 125 -8.68 -6.23 16.05
N ASP A 126 -7.37 -6.45 16.15
CA ASP A 126 -6.51 -5.82 17.16
C ASP A 126 -5.20 -5.32 16.55
N TYR A 127 -5.27 -4.09 16.02
CA TYR A 127 -4.16 -3.42 15.36
C TYR A 127 -3.48 -2.38 16.27
N THR A 128 -3.67 -2.47 17.59
CA THR A 128 -3.14 -1.50 18.55
C THR A 128 -1.62 -1.39 18.46
N GLU A 129 -0.93 -2.54 18.44
CA GLU A 129 0.53 -2.59 18.32
C GLU A 129 0.99 -1.99 16.98
N PHE A 130 0.31 -2.33 15.89
CA PHE A 130 0.59 -1.82 14.55
C PHE A 130 0.44 -0.28 14.48
N LYS A 131 -0.63 0.26 15.06
CA LYS A 131 -0.85 1.72 15.15
C LYS A 131 0.26 2.40 15.95
N ASN A 132 0.66 1.82 17.08
CA ASN A 132 1.74 2.36 17.91
C ASN A 132 3.09 2.35 17.17
N ASP A 133 3.39 1.31 16.41
CA ASP A 133 4.61 1.21 15.62
C ASP A 133 4.60 2.23 14.45
N PHE A 134 3.45 2.49 13.82
CA PHE A 134 3.29 3.60 12.87
C PHE A 134 3.56 4.96 13.53
N ILE A 135 2.99 5.22 14.71
CA ILE A 135 3.17 6.49 15.44
C ILE A 135 4.64 6.71 15.78
N LYS A 136 5.33 5.69 16.30
CA LYS A 136 6.77 5.78 16.57
C LYS A 136 7.56 6.11 15.32
N ALA A 137 7.29 5.41 14.21
CA ALA A 137 7.97 5.62 12.94
C ALA A 137 7.70 7.03 12.37
N LYS A 138 6.49 7.57 12.57
CA LYS A 138 6.13 8.95 12.22
C LYS A 138 6.90 9.96 13.05
N ILE A 139 6.91 9.82 14.37
CA ILE A 139 7.65 10.73 15.28
C ILE A 139 9.14 10.74 14.95
N GLU A 140 9.73 9.57 14.74
CA GLU A 140 11.13 9.44 14.33
C GLU A 140 11.37 10.13 12.99
N PHE A 141 10.51 9.90 12.00
CA PHE A 141 10.62 10.55 10.69
C PHE A 141 10.51 12.07 10.79
N GLU A 142 9.55 12.59 11.54
CA GLU A 142 9.31 14.03 11.71
C GLU A 142 10.44 14.73 12.50
N THR A 143 11.24 13.99 13.27
CA THR A 143 12.45 14.51 13.91
C THR A 143 13.49 14.96 12.87
N PHE A 144 13.57 14.26 11.73
CA PHE A 144 14.52 14.57 10.66
C PHE A 144 13.90 15.37 9.51
N TYR A 145 12.59 15.21 9.28
CA TYR A 145 11.87 15.73 8.12
C TYR A 145 10.56 16.42 8.55
N SER A 146 10.69 17.47 9.36
CA SER A 146 9.56 18.21 9.91
C SER A 146 8.86 19.11 8.86
N GLY A 147 7.62 19.49 9.14
CA GLY A 147 6.88 20.51 8.38
C GLY A 147 6.23 20.04 7.07
N ILE A 148 6.37 18.76 6.71
CA ILE A 148 5.73 18.20 5.50
C ILE A 148 4.20 18.18 5.70
N PRO A 149 3.42 18.79 4.80
CA PRO A 149 1.96 18.78 4.90
C PRO A 149 1.40 17.38 4.64
N TYR A 150 0.24 17.08 5.22
CA TYR A 150 -0.59 15.92 4.88
C TYR A 150 -2.02 16.39 4.54
N PRO A 151 -2.79 15.62 3.73
CA PRO A 151 -2.46 14.32 3.15
C PRO A 151 -1.39 14.41 2.05
N ILE A 152 -0.50 13.42 1.97
CA ILE A 152 0.58 13.36 0.97
C ILE A 152 0.85 11.92 0.52
N LYS A 153 1.22 11.74 -0.75
CA LYS A 153 1.64 10.44 -1.29
C LYS A 153 3.09 10.15 -0.95
N CYS A 154 3.46 8.87 -0.87
CA CYS A 154 4.82 8.47 -0.53
C CYS A 154 5.86 9.12 -1.44
N HIS A 155 5.63 9.11 -2.76
CA HIS A 155 6.61 9.65 -3.72
C HIS A 155 6.75 11.18 -3.69
N GLU A 156 5.80 11.89 -3.07
CA GLU A 156 5.78 13.36 -2.98
C GLU A 156 6.47 13.88 -1.72
N VAL A 157 6.69 13.03 -0.71
CA VAL A 157 7.26 13.43 0.60
C VAL A 157 8.56 14.20 0.46
N PHE A 158 9.57 13.63 -0.22
CA PHE A 158 10.87 14.27 -0.36
C PHE A 158 10.90 15.46 -1.33
N PRO A 159 10.24 15.41 -2.50
CA PRO A 159 10.03 16.62 -3.30
C PRO A 159 9.46 17.77 -2.47
N LYS A 160 8.40 17.52 -1.68
CA LYS A 160 7.77 18.53 -0.85
C LYS A 160 8.67 19.04 0.26
N TYR A 161 9.42 18.14 0.90
CA TYR A 161 10.40 18.52 1.92
C TYR A 161 11.47 19.47 1.36
N ARG A 162 12.05 19.15 0.19
CA ARG A 162 13.04 20.01 -0.46
C ARG A 162 12.48 21.39 -0.82
N GLU A 163 11.24 21.44 -1.32
CA GLU A 163 10.54 22.71 -1.56
C GLU A 163 10.44 23.56 -0.28
N ILE A 164 10.13 22.94 0.86
CA ILE A 164 10.03 23.63 2.16
C ILE A 164 11.38 24.14 2.63
N MET A 165 12.45 23.35 2.43
CA MET A 165 13.81 23.72 2.83
C MET A 165 14.48 24.73 1.87
N GLY A 166 13.82 25.08 0.77
CA GLY A 166 14.37 25.97 -0.26
C GLY A 166 15.48 25.33 -1.10
N GLU A 167 15.58 24.00 -1.07
CA GLU A 167 16.52 23.22 -1.87
C GLU A 167 15.89 22.98 -3.25
N LYS A 168 16.42 23.65 -4.29
CA LYS A 168 16.03 23.46 -5.69
C LYS A 168 16.77 22.29 -6.33
#